data_AF-A0A0N0AWJ2-F1
#
_entry.id   AF-A0A0N0AWJ2-F1
#
_cell.length_a   1.000
_cell.length_b   1.000
_cell.length_c   1.000
_cell.angle_alpha   90.00
_cell.angle_beta   90.00
_cell.angle_gamma   90.00
#
_symmetry.space_group_name_H-M   'P 1'
#
loop_
_entity.id
_entity.type
_entity.pdbx_description
1 polymer ?
#
loop_
_entity_poly.entity_id
_entity_poly.type
_entity_poly.pdbx_seq_one_letter_code
_entity_poly.pdbx_strand_id
1 'polypeptide(L)'
;MMTGLHGERLDAWIAAVEADDFPQLHSFTAGLKRDYAAVVNGLTMEHNSGAVEGSVSRLKSIKRSMYGRAKLDLLRKKILCRV
;
A
#
# COMPACT_ATOMS: atom_id res chain seq x y z
N MET A 1 -1.99 -3.06 9.62
CA MET A 1 -2.93 -3.62 8.63
C MET A 1 -4.29 -2.99 8.92
N MET A 2 -5.07 -2.60 7.91
CA MET A 2 -6.41 -2.05 8.13
C MET A 2 -7.32 -3.14 8.69
N THR A 3 -7.70 -3.04 9.95
CA THR A 3 -8.49 -4.05 10.67
C THR A 3 -9.98 -3.70 10.77
N GLY A 4 -10.34 -2.43 10.57
CA GLY A 4 -11.73 -1.96 10.75
C GLY A 4 -12.67 -2.31 9.60
N LEU A 5 -12.15 -2.68 8.43
CA LEU A 5 -12.91 -3.04 7.22
C LEU A 5 -14.21 -2.21 6.99
N HIS A 6 -14.12 -0.89 7.10
CA HIS A 6 -15.26 0.04 6.99
C HIS A 6 -15.37 0.70 5.61
N GLY A 7 -15.38 -0.11 4.53
CA GLY A 7 -15.50 0.41 3.17
C GLY A 7 -16.76 1.24 2.92
N GLU A 8 -17.84 0.96 3.65
CA GLU A 8 -19.11 1.69 3.58
C GLU A 8 -19.01 3.17 3.98
N ARG A 9 -17.97 3.54 4.75
CA ARG A 9 -17.77 4.92 5.22
C ARG A 9 -16.95 5.77 4.24
N LEU A 10 -16.40 5.17 3.19
CA LEU A 10 -15.49 5.83 2.26
C LEU A 10 -16.15 7.02 1.54
N ASP A 11 -17.37 6.84 1.04
CA ASP A 11 -18.07 7.88 0.27
C ASP A 11 -18.39 9.11 1.12
N ALA A 12 -18.86 8.88 2.36
CA ALA A 12 -19.13 9.95 3.30
C ALA A 12 -17.85 10.74 3.65
N TRP A 13 -16.73 10.05 3.77
CA TRP A 13 -15.43 10.68 4.02
C TRP A 13 -14.93 11.48 2.81
N ILE A 14 -15.04 10.93 1.59
CA ILE A 14 -14.68 11.64 0.36
C ILE A 14 -15.51 12.92 0.22
N ALA A 15 -16.83 12.84 0.43
CA ALA A 15 -17.70 14.00 0.35
C ALA A 15 -17.35 15.09 1.37
N ALA A 16 -16.99 14.69 2.60
CA ALA A 16 -16.53 15.63 3.63
C ALA A 16 -15.23 16.34 3.22
N VAL A 17 -14.26 15.61 2.64
CA VAL A 17 -12.99 16.18 2.19
C VAL A 17 -13.19 17.13 1.00
N GLU A 18 -14.09 16.81 0.07
CA GLU A 18 -14.40 17.68 -1.08
C GLU A 18 -15.12 18.96 -0.68
N ALA A 19 -15.85 18.96 0.44
CA ALA A 19 -16.51 20.14 1.00
C ALA A 19 -15.59 21.01 1.86
N ASP A 20 -14.41 20.51 2.25
CA ASP A 20 -13.46 21.19 3.11
C ASP A 20 -12.39 21.95 2.29
N ASP A 21 -11.78 22.97 2.88
CA ASP A 21 -10.78 23.84 2.26
C ASP A 21 -9.35 23.27 2.40
N PHE A 22 -9.19 21.97 2.10
CA PHE A 22 -7.88 21.29 2.03
C PHE A 22 -7.55 20.82 0.60
N PRO A 23 -7.04 21.70 -0.27
CA PRO A 23 -6.77 21.39 -1.68
C PRO A 23 -5.80 20.21 -1.86
N GLN A 24 -4.90 19.99 -0.91
CA GLN A 24 -3.94 18.87 -0.98
C GLN A 24 -4.66 17.52 -0.87
N LEU A 25 -5.73 17.44 -0.07
CA LEU A 25 -6.53 16.23 0.10
C LEU A 25 -7.48 15.99 -1.08
N HIS A 26 -7.88 17.04 -1.82
CA HIS A 26 -8.70 16.89 -3.03
C HIS A 26 -7.97 16.10 -4.12
N SER A 27 -6.66 16.31 -4.27
CA SER A 27 -5.86 15.52 -5.21
C SER A 27 -5.80 14.03 -4.82
N PHE A 28 -5.81 13.75 -3.52
CA PHE A 28 -5.81 12.40 -2.98
C PHE A 28 -7.17 11.72 -3.20
N THR A 29 -8.29 12.39 -2.93
CA THR A 29 -9.63 11.84 -3.20
C THR A 29 -9.86 11.60 -4.69
N ALA A 30 -9.32 12.45 -5.57
CA ALA A 30 -9.34 12.20 -7.00
C ALA A 30 -8.56 10.93 -7.39
N GLY A 31 -7.45 10.64 -6.72
CA GLY A 31 -6.72 9.37 -6.86
C GLY A 31 -7.55 8.17 -6.41
N LEU A 32 -8.16 8.26 -5.22
CA LEU A 32 -9.04 7.20 -4.70
C LEU A 32 -10.23 6.92 -5.61
N LYS A 33 -10.83 7.96 -6.20
CA LYS A 33 -11.94 7.81 -7.16
C LYS A 33 -11.53 7.09 -8.44
N ARG A 34 -10.29 7.24 -8.91
CA ARG A 34 -9.78 6.49 -10.08
C ARG A 34 -9.70 4.99 -9.81
N ASP A 35 -9.25 4.61 -8.62
CA ASP A 35 -9.07 3.21 -8.20
C ASP A 35 -10.20 2.73 -7.26
N TYR A 36 -11.38 3.36 -7.34
CA TYR A 36 -12.43 3.24 -6.33
C TYR A 36 -12.80 1.81 -5.96
N ALA A 37 -13.02 0.95 -6.97
CA ALA A 37 -13.37 -0.45 -6.74
C ALA A 37 -12.27 -1.20 -5.95
N ALA A 38 -10.99 -0.93 -6.26
CA ALA A 38 -9.88 -1.54 -5.54
C ALA A 38 -9.76 -1.02 -4.10
N VAL A 39 -10.00 0.29 -3.90
CA VAL A 39 -9.99 0.92 -2.57
C VAL A 39 -11.12 0.38 -1.70
N VAL A 40 -12.36 0.32 -2.21
CA VAL A 40 -13.50 -0.26 -1.50
C VAL A 40 -13.23 -1.70 -1.12
N ASN A 41 -12.77 -2.52 -2.08
CA ASN A 41 -12.43 -3.92 -1.80
C ASN A 41 -11.33 -4.04 -0.73
N GLY A 42 -10.29 -3.20 -0.79
CA GLY A 42 -9.22 -3.18 0.22
C GLY A 42 -9.69 -2.71 1.60
N LEU A 43 -10.80 -1.96 1.67
CA LEU A 43 -11.44 -1.51 2.91
C LEU A 43 -12.59 -2.40 3.35
N THR A 44 -12.98 -3.44 2.60
CA THR A 44 -14.13 -4.31 2.95
C THR A 44 -13.73 -5.77 3.10
N MET A 45 -12.77 -6.24 2.31
CA MET A 45 -12.36 -7.65 2.30
C MET A 45 -11.35 -7.93 3.43
N GLU A 46 -11.45 -9.12 4.03
CA GLU A 46 -10.46 -9.60 5.01
C GLU A 46 -9.07 -9.83 4.38
N HIS A 47 -9.04 -10.04 3.06
CA HIS A 47 -7.83 -10.22 2.29
C HIS A 47 -7.10 -8.90 2.08
N ASN A 48 -5.80 -8.90 2.36
CA ASN A 48 -4.95 -7.72 2.21
C ASN A 48 -3.55 -8.09 1.72
N SER A 49 -2.85 -7.10 1.19
CA SER A 49 -1.50 -7.26 0.65
C SER A 49 -0.40 -7.22 1.70
N GLY A 50 -0.71 -7.17 3.01
CA GLY A 50 0.27 -6.88 4.06
C GLY A 50 1.44 -7.87 4.13
N ALA A 51 1.17 -9.17 3.96
CA ALA A 51 2.22 -10.19 3.92
C ALA A 51 3.14 -10.05 2.68
N VAL A 52 2.55 -9.70 1.53
CA VAL A 52 3.27 -9.47 0.27
C VAL A 52 4.11 -8.20 0.37
N GLU A 53 3.53 -7.11 0.87
CA GLU A 53 4.22 -5.83 1.09
C GLU A 53 5.36 -5.96 2.11
N GLY A 54 5.17 -6.74 3.17
CA GLY A 54 6.23 -7.05 4.13
C GLY A 54 7.42 -7.77 3.48
N SER A 55 7.12 -8.75 2.63
CA SER A 55 8.14 -9.48 1.85
C SER A 55 8.89 -8.56 0.88
N VAL A 56 8.16 -7.70 0.17
CA VAL A 56 8.73 -6.70 -0.75
C VAL A 56 9.57 -5.67 0.00
N SER A 57 9.12 -5.22 1.18
CA SER A 57 9.84 -4.26 2.01
C SER A 57 11.15 -4.84 2.53
N ARG A 58 11.14 -6.11 2.97
CA ARG A 58 12.37 -6.83 3.33
C ARG A 58 13.33 -6.93 2.14
N LEU A 59 12.84 -7.29 0.96
CA LEU A 59 13.65 -7.36 -0.26
C LEU A 59 14.27 -6.00 -0.60
N LYS A 60 13.47 -4.93 -0.56
CA LYS A 60 13.95 -3.55 -0.81
C LYS A 60 15.00 -3.13 0.22
N SER A 61 14.83 -3.49 1.49
CA SER A 61 15.80 -3.24 2.55
C SER A 61 17.15 -3.92 2.28
N ILE A 62 17.16 -5.21 1.94
CA ILE A 62 18.38 -5.94 1.58
C ILE A 62 19.06 -5.31 0.35
N LYS A 63 18.29 -4.97 -0.69
CA LYS A 63 18.85 -4.31 -1.87
C LYS A 63 19.47 -2.95 -1.53
N ARG A 64 18.84 -2.19 -0.63
CA ARG A 64 19.30 -0.86 -0.19
C ARG A 64 20.55 -0.93 0.68
N SER A 65 20.68 -1.91 1.59
CA SER A 65 21.91 -2.09 2.38
C SER A 65 23.12 -2.43 1.51
N MET A 66 22.88 -2.93 0.29
CA MET A 66 23.91 -3.22 -0.72
C MET A 66 24.07 -2.10 -1.76
N TYR A 67 23.59 -0.88 -1.44
CA TYR A 67 23.67 0.30 -2.31
C TYR A 67 23.08 0.07 -3.72
N GLY A 68 22.06 -0.79 -3.83
CA GLY A 68 21.41 -1.10 -5.10
C GLY A 68 22.20 -2.03 -6.02
N ARG A 69 23.40 -2.48 -5.63
CA ARG A 69 24.31 -3.29 -6.48
C ARG A 69 23.96 -4.78 -6.53
N ALA A 70 23.01 -5.22 -5.69
CA ALA A 70 22.57 -6.61 -5.68
C ALA A 70 21.68 -6.92 -6.90
N LYS A 71 22.22 -7.70 -7.83
CA LYS A 71 21.47 -8.33 -8.94
C LYS A 71 20.57 -9.46 -8.41
N LEU A 72 19.64 -9.94 -9.25
CA LEU A 72 18.61 -10.91 -8.86
C LEU A 72 19.19 -12.17 -8.19
N ASP A 73 20.27 -12.74 -8.72
CA ASP A 73 20.88 -13.96 -8.16
C ASP A 73 21.39 -13.76 -6.73
N LEU A 74 21.96 -12.60 -6.45
CA LEU A 74 22.49 -12.25 -5.13
C LEU A 74 21.36 -11.96 -4.14
N LEU A 75 20.31 -11.26 -4.58
CA LEU A 75 19.10 -11.04 -3.78
C LEU A 75 18.43 -12.37 -3.44
N ARG A 76 18.29 -13.28 -4.42
CA ARG A 76 17.72 -14.61 -4.22
C ARG A 76 18.50 -15.40 -3.16
N LYS A 77 19.84 -15.43 -3.25
CA LYS A 77 20.70 -16.06 -2.24
C LYS A 77 20.50 -15.44 -0.85
N LYS A 78 20.46 -14.11 -0.72
CA LYS A 78 20.27 -13.43 0.58
C LYS A 78 18.88 -13.64 1.18
N ILE A 79 17.86 -13.87 0.36
CA ILE A 79 16.49 -14.11 0.84
C ILE A 79 16.29 -15.57 1.25
N LEU A 80 16.77 -16.53 0.44
CA LEU A 80 16.55 -17.97 0.62
C LEU A 80 17.61 -18.63 1.52
N CYS A 81 18.88 -18.25 1.38
CA CYS A 81 19.99 -18.77 2.18
C CYS A 81 20.21 -17.83 3.36
N ARG A 82 19.35 -17.93 4.37
CA ARG A 82 19.55 -17.23 5.63
C ARG A 82 20.70 -17.93 6.38
N VAL A 83 21.88 -17.33 6.38
CA VAL A 83 22.94 -17.61 7.37
C VAL A 83 22.71 -16.67 8.55
#